data_AF-A0A931MDL3-F1
#
_entry.id   AF-A0A931MDL3-F1
#
_cell.length_a   1.000
_cell.length_b   1.000
_cell.length_c   1.000
_cell.angle_alpha   90.00
_cell.angle_beta   90.00
_cell.angle_gamma   90.00
#
_symmetry.space_group_name_H-M   'P 1'
#
loop_
_entity.id
_entity.type
_entity.pdbx_description
1 polymer ?
#
loop_
_entity_poly.entity_id
_entity_poly.type
_entity_poly.pdbx_seq_one_letter_code
_entity_poly.pdbx_strand_id
1 'polypeptide(L)'
;MFCLRKSWFIQACNRKNPFGNARQSIQNYRFNENKDVICLLYVISSLLRSHKSIENVFKSFYKKTDSDTGKALTGFIDYALKTDTSDIYEKNLKPSGLLQFFPSPSKGSACKRMNLFLRWMIRDKDIDFGVWEGIPENKLIIPLDTHIAKISRCLGFTKRKSQDWKMAVEITTALKKLDSEDPLKYDFAMCHYGISGLCSSKNDIKDSRCMKCLLKKGIQFRQKK
;
A
#
# COMPACT_ATOMS: atom_id res chain seq x y z
N MET A 1 17.87 25.36 33.24
CA MET A 1 17.96 25.81 31.83
C MET A 1 17.18 24.87 30.89
N PHE A 2 15.90 24.62 31.18
CA PHE A 2 15.01 23.76 30.37
C PHE A 2 13.56 24.22 30.59
N CYS A 3 13.10 25.28 29.91
CA CYS A 3 11.68 25.67 29.97
C CYS A 3 11.20 26.56 28.80
N LEU A 4 11.70 26.38 27.58
CA LEU A 4 11.28 27.21 26.43
C LEU A 4 11.12 26.44 25.11
N ARG A 5 10.51 25.25 25.13
CA ARG A 5 10.18 24.51 23.88
C ARG A 5 8.75 23.95 23.77
N LYS A 6 7.85 24.25 24.71
CA LYS A 6 6.41 23.94 24.56
C LYS A 6 5.59 25.06 23.91
N SER A 7 6.02 26.31 24.04
CA SER A 7 5.26 27.48 23.56
C SER A 7 5.21 27.56 22.03
N TRP A 8 6.31 27.27 21.33
CA TRP A 8 6.40 27.49 19.88
C TRP A 8 5.45 26.61 19.06
N PHE A 9 5.27 25.35 19.47
CA PHE A 9 4.41 24.40 18.74
C PHE A 9 2.92 24.70 18.93
N ILE A 10 2.53 25.14 20.14
CA ILE A 10 1.14 25.54 20.44
C ILE A 10 0.83 26.89 19.77
N GLN A 11 1.78 27.82 19.72
CA GLN A 11 1.62 29.09 18.99
C GLN A 11 1.56 28.90 17.46
N ALA A 12 2.16 27.85 16.89
CA ALA A 12 2.03 27.56 15.46
C ALA A 12 0.63 27.02 15.10
N CYS A 13 -0.01 26.27 15.99
CA CYS A 13 -1.38 25.76 15.77
C CYS A 13 -2.49 26.79 16.01
N ASN A 14 -2.24 27.84 16.80
CA ASN A 14 -3.22 28.89 17.13
C ASN A 14 -3.13 30.16 16.27
N ARG A 15 -2.29 30.19 15.22
CA ARG A 15 -2.31 31.29 14.26
C ARG A 15 -3.49 31.11 13.31
N LYS A 16 -4.33 32.14 13.20
CA LYS A 16 -5.44 32.24 12.22
C LYS A 16 -5.00 32.08 10.76
N ASN A 17 -3.70 32.05 10.49
CA ASN A 17 -3.13 31.63 9.21
C ASN A 17 -1.64 31.26 9.39
N PRO A 18 -1.28 29.96 9.55
CA PRO A 18 0.12 29.55 9.67
C PRO A 18 0.87 29.59 8.33
N PHE A 19 0.17 29.87 7.22
CA PHE A 19 0.73 29.94 5.87
C PHE A 19 0.68 31.39 5.34
N GLY A 20 1.51 32.27 5.92
CA GLY A 20 1.75 33.59 5.34
C GLY A 20 2.46 33.46 3.99
N ASN A 21 1.81 33.96 2.92
CA ASN A 21 2.31 34.30 1.57
C ASN A 21 3.51 33.54 0.96
N ALA A 22 3.71 32.27 1.27
CA ALA A 22 4.56 31.40 0.46
C ALA A 22 3.73 30.84 -0.71
N ARG A 23 3.44 31.69 -1.71
CA ARG A 23 2.95 31.22 -3.02
C ARG A 23 4.11 30.61 -3.81
N GLN A 24 4.62 29.48 -3.35
CA GLN A 24 5.26 28.54 -4.27
C GLN A 24 4.19 27.55 -4.68
N SER A 25 3.67 27.75 -5.88
CA SER A 25 2.80 26.78 -6.55
C SER A 25 3.59 25.49 -6.73
N ILE A 26 3.43 24.53 -5.81
CA ILE A 26 3.71 23.14 -6.13
C ILE A 26 2.83 22.83 -7.35
N GLN A 27 3.44 22.44 -8.47
CA GLN A 27 2.68 22.11 -9.67
C GLN A 27 1.80 20.88 -9.38
N ASN A 28 0.60 20.83 -9.95
CA ASN A 28 -0.28 19.66 -9.85
C ASN A 28 0.50 18.40 -10.28
N TYR A 29 0.59 17.41 -9.39
CA TYR A 29 1.23 16.15 -9.70
C TYR A 29 0.17 15.13 -10.10
N ARG A 30 0.09 14.87 -11.41
CA ARG A 30 -0.76 13.82 -11.99
C ARG A 30 -2.26 14.03 -11.70
N PHE A 31 -2.80 13.34 -10.68
CA PHE A 31 -4.22 13.36 -10.33
C PHE A 31 -4.49 14.10 -9.00
N ASN A 32 -3.47 14.71 -8.43
CA ASN A 32 -3.53 15.36 -7.12
C ASN A 32 -3.24 16.85 -7.25
N GLU A 33 -4.10 17.65 -6.62
CA GLU A 33 -3.89 19.07 -6.43
C GLU A 33 -3.16 19.36 -5.12
N ASN A 34 -2.66 20.59 -4.96
CA ASN A 34 -2.00 21.02 -3.73
C ASN A 34 -2.88 20.84 -2.49
N LYS A 35 -4.18 21.13 -2.61
CA LYS A 35 -5.15 20.92 -1.52
C LYS A 35 -5.23 19.45 -1.10
N ASP A 36 -5.08 18.49 -2.03
CA ASP A 36 -5.12 17.06 -1.71
C ASP A 36 -3.92 16.61 -0.88
N VAL A 37 -2.73 17.11 -1.22
CA VAL A 37 -1.49 16.80 -0.47
C VAL A 37 -1.54 17.43 0.92
N ILE A 38 -1.98 18.70 1.02
CA ILE A 38 -2.17 19.36 2.31
C ILE A 38 -3.21 18.59 3.14
N CYS A 39 -4.31 18.15 2.53
CA CYS A 39 -5.33 17.37 3.22
C CYS A 39 -4.81 16.00 3.68
N LEU A 40 -3.99 15.31 2.88
CA LEU A 40 -3.32 14.08 3.30
C LEU A 40 -2.48 14.30 4.57
N LEU A 41 -1.66 15.34 4.59
CA LEU A 41 -0.83 15.68 5.76
C LEU A 41 -1.70 16.05 6.97
N TYR A 42 -2.80 16.77 6.75
CA TYR A 42 -3.77 17.11 7.79
C TYR A 42 -4.40 15.86 8.40
N VAL A 43 -4.85 14.91 7.57
CA VAL A 43 -5.40 13.61 8.01
C VAL A 43 -4.35 12.84 8.82
N ILE A 44 -3.12 12.71 8.30
CA ILE A 44 -2.03 12.02 9.03
C ILE A 44 -1.76 12.69 10.38
N SER A 45 -1.73 14.02 10.43
CA SER A 45 -1.57 14.78 11.68
C SER A 45 -2.70 14.49 12.68
N SER A 46 -3.95 14.40 12.22
CA SER A 46 -5.11 14.03 13.06
C SER A 46 -4.97 12.61 13.62
N LEU A 47 -4.56 11.65 12.78
CA LEU A 47 -4.29 10.27 13.18
C LEU A 47 -3.18 10.19 14.24
N LEU A 48 -2.08 10.93 14.07
CA LEU A 48 -0.97 10.97 15.01
C LEU A 48 -1.38 11.58 16.36
N ARG A 49 -2.19 12.64 16.38
CA ARG A 49 -2.67 13.25 17.63
C ARG A 49 -3.62 12.34 18.40
N SER A 50 -4.45 11.57 17.70
CA SER A 50 -5.42 10.67 18.33
C SER A 50 -4.81 9.37 18.84
N HIS A 51 -3.81 8.81 18.16
CA HIS A 51 -3.30 7.45 18.44
C HIS A 51 -1.78 7.37 18.71
N LYS A 52 -1.08 8.51 18.76
CA LYS A 52 0.39 8.65 18.92
C LYS A 52 1.23 8.14 17.74
N SER A 53 0.77 7.14 16.99
CA SER A 53 1.43 6.61 15.80
C SER A 53 0.41 6.09 14.78
N ILE A 54 0.81 6.04 13.50
CA ILE A 54 0.01 5.41 12.43
C ILE A 54 -0.15 3.90 12.69
N GLU A 55 0.89 3.27 13.23
CA GLU A 55 0.90 1.87 13.63
C GLU A 55 -0.24 1.54 14.59
N ASN A 56 -0.43 2.38 15.63
CA ASN A 56 -1.47 2.16 16.63
C ASN A 56 -2.87 2.26 16.03
N VAL A 57 -3.09 3.21 15.10
CA VAL A 57 -4.37 3.31 14.36
C VAL A 57 -4.59 2.05 13.54
N PHE A 58 -3.58 1.57 12.80
CA PHE A 58 -3.75 0.37 11.99
C PHE A 58 -4.02 -0.87 12.87
N LYS A 59 -3.25 -1.02 13.96
CA LYS A 59 -3.37 -2.13 14.91
C LYS A 59 -4.72 -2.16 15.64
N SER A 60 -5.39 -1.02 15.85
CA SER A 60 -6.73 -1.02 16.46
C SER A 60 -7.78 -1.74 15.60
N PHE A 61 -7.53 -1.91 14.29
CA PHE A 61 -8.38 -2.67 13.38
C PHE A 61 -7.83 -4.07 13.06
N TYR A 62 -6.62 -4.40 13.51
CA TYR A 62 -5.98 -5.68 13.24
C TYR A 62 -6.39 -6.74 14.25
N LYS A 63 -6.81 -7.91 13.76
CA LYS A 63 -7.06 -9.10 14.59
C LYS A 63 -6.19 -10.25 14.11
N LYS A 64 -5.49 -10.92 15.04
CA LYS A 64 -4.65 -12.10 14.73
C LYS A 64 -5.43 -13.24 14.04
N THR A 65 -6.73 -13.33 14.31
CA THR A 65 -7.65 -14.31 13.71
C THR A 65 -7.99 -14.03 12.24
N ASP A 66 -7.77 -12.82 11.74
CA ASP A 66 -8.04 -12.51 10.33
C ASP A 66 -7.02 -13.19 9.40
N SER A 67 -7.46 -13.59 8.21
CA SER A 67 -6.62 -14.29 7.23
C SER A 67 -5.45 -13.45 6.72
N ASP A 68 -5.66 -12.14 6.63
CA ASP A 68 -4.78 -11.15 6.03
C ASP A 68 -5.09 -9.74 6.57
N THR A 69 -4.35 -8.74 6.10
CA THR A 69 -4.48 -7.34 6.51
C THR A 69 -5.71 -6.60 5.95
N GLY A 70 -6.54 -7.23 5.12
CA GLY A 70 -7.60 -6.54 4.36
C GLY A 70 -8.68 -5.87 5.22
N LYS A 71 -9.13 -6.54 6.29
CA LYS A 71 -10.11 -5.95 7.22
C LYS A 71 -9.50 -4.77 8.00
N ALA A 72 -8.26 -4.94 8.47
CA ALA A 72 -7.53 -3.90 9.18
C ALA A 72 -7.31 -2.67 8.29
N LEU A 73 -6.92 -2.88 7.03
CA LEU A 73 -6.73 -1.82 6.05
C LEU A 73 -8.04 -1.09 5.72
N THR A 74 -9.15 -1.83 5.59
CA THR A 74 -10.48 -1.24 5.40
C THR A 74 -10.84 -0.32 6.58
N GLY A 75 -10.70 -0.83 7.81
CA GLY A 75 -10.99 -0.05 9.02
C GLY A 75 -10.09 1.18 9.18
N PHE A 76 -8.80 1.04 8.91
CA PHE A 76 -7.83 2.13 8.92
C PHE A 76 -8.21 3.24 7.93
N ILE A 77 -8.58 2.88 6.71
CA ILE A 77 -8.99 3.84 5.67
C ILE A 77 -10.29 4.53 6.04
N ASP A 78 -11.30 3.76 6.45
CA ASP A 78 -12.59 4.32 6.84
C ASP A 78 -12.43 5.28 8.03
N TYR A 79 -11.53 4.97 8.97
CA TYR A 79 -11.19 5.85 10.07
C TYR A 79 -10.46 7.12 9.60
N ALA A 80 -9.45 7.00 8.74
CA ALA A 80 -8.75 8.16 8.18
C ALA A 80 -9.71 9.11 7.44
N LEU A 81 -10.64 8.55 6.65
CA LEU A 81 -11.63 9.30 5.89
C LEU A 81 -12.78 9.87 6.75
N LYS A 82 -12.89 9.53 8.03
CA LYS A 82 -13.81 10.21 8.97
C LYS A 82 -13.29 11.58 9.42
N THR A 83 -12.01 11.88 9.22
CA THR A 83 -11.44 13.19 9.55
C THR A 83 -12.23 14.29 8.84
N ASP A 84 -12.69 15.30 9.59
CA ASP A 84 -13.32 16.48 8.99
C ASP A 84 -12.28 17.25 8.17
N THR A 85 -12.62 17.56 6.93
CA THR A 85 -11.73 18.24 5.98
C THR A 85 -12.22 19.64 5.62
N SER A 86 -13.20 20.17 6.38
CA SER A 86 -13.72 21.53 6.26
C SER A 86 -12.64 22.60 6.35
N ASP A 87 -11.62 22.41 7.20
CA ASP A 87 -10.46 23.31 7.32
C ASP A 87 -9.66 23.48 6.01
N ILE A 88 -9.72 22.50 5.10
CA ILE A 88 -8.94 22.48 3.85
C ILE A 88 -9.80 22.75 2.61
N TYR A 89 -11.02 22.22 2.59
CA TYR A 89 -11.93 22.30 1.43
C TYR A 89 -13.16 23.17 1.67
N GLU A 90 -13.20 23.95 2.77
CA GLU A 90 -14.32 24.82 3.19
C GLU A 90 -15.61 24.07 3.58
N LYS A 91 -15.67 22.77 3.27
CA LYS A 91 -16.72 21.82 3.66
C LYS A 91 -16.12 20.43 3.80
N ASN A 92 -16.78 19.55 4.55
CA ASN A 92 -16.34 18.18 4.73
C ASN A 92 -16.50 17.37 3.42
N LEU A 93 -15.47 17.43 2.57
CA LEU A 93 -15.41 16.76 1.28
C LEU A 93 -14.29 15.74 1.21
N LYS A 94 -14.49 14.72 0.37
CA LYS A 94 -13.47 13.75 0.00
C LYS A 94 -13.34 13.70 -1.52
N PRO A 95 -12.65 14.68 -2.14
CA PRO A 95 -12.51 14.72 -3.60
C PRO A 95 -11.71 13.52 -4.12
N SER A 96 -11.82 13.26 -5.43
CA SER A 96 -11.18 12.10 -6.05
C SER A 96 -9.66 12.07 -5.81
N GLY A 97 -9.00 13.23 -5.86
CA GLY A 97 -7.57 13.38 -5.58
C GLY A 97 -7.19 12.87 -4.19
N LEU A 98 -7.89 13.33 -3.14
CA LEU A 98 -7.71 12.80 -1.78
C LEU A 98 -7.98 11.29 -1.70
N LEU A 99 -9.07 10.82 -2.31
CA LEU A 99 -9.45 9.39 -2.26
C LEU A 99 -8.41 8.49 -2.94
N GLN A 100 -7.60 8.99 -3.87
CA GLN A 100 -6.51 8.21 -4.47
C GLN A 100 -5.42 7.80 -3.48
N PHE A 101 -5.26 8.56 -2.38
CA PHE A 101 -4.34 8.20 -1.31
C PHE A 101 -4.89 7.07 -0.44
N PHE A 102 -6.21 6.86 -0.40
CA PHE A 102 -6.87 5.90 0.49
C PHE A 102 -7.65 4.82 -0.27
N PRO A 103 -6.99 3.99 -1.12
CA PRO A 103 -7.65 2.90 -1.82
C PRO A 103 -8.05 1.79 -0.85
N SER A 104 -9.34 1.43 -0.80
CA SER A 104 -9.87 0.44 0.16
C SER A 104 -10.19 -0.92 -0.47
N PRO A 105 -9.87 -2.05 0.22
CA PRO A 105 -10.27 -3.39 -0.22
C PRO A 105 -11.79 -3.55 -0.39
N SER A 106 -12.58 -2.96 0.53
CA SER A 106 -14.04 -3.03 0.49
C SER A 106 -14.65 -2.34 -0.74
N LYS A 107 -13.91 -1.40 -1.35
CA LYS A 107 -14.28 -0.70 -2.58
C LYS A 107 -13.75 -1.39 -3.85
N GLY A 108 -13.21 -2.61 -3.73
CA GLY A 108 -12.73 -3.42 -4.86
C GLY A 108 -11.34 -3.03 -5.38
N SER A 109 -10.64 -2.08 -4.75
CA SER A 109 -9.28 -1.71 -5.16
C SER A 109 -8.29 -2.82 -4.85
N ALA A 110 -7.30 -3.05 -5.72
CA ALA A 110 -6.15 -3.88 -5.41
C ALA A 110 -5.23 -3.29 -4.33
N CYS A 111 -5.45 -2.03 -3.95
CA CYS A 111 -4.76 -1.36 -2.85
C CYS A 111 -3.23 -1.33 -2.97
N LYS A 112 -2.68 -1.40 -4.19
CA LYS A 112 -1.23 -1.50 -4.46
C LYS A 112 -0.39 -0.57 -3.57
N ARG A 113 -0.74 0.72 -3.50
CA ARG A 113 0.00 1.72 -2.71
C ARG A 113 -0.01 1.40 -1.21
N MET A 114 -1.17 1.02 -0.69
CA MET A 114 -1.33 0.68 0.72
C MET A 114 -0.67 -0.65 1.07
N ASN A 115 -0.75 -1.65 0.18
CA ASN A 115 -0.03 -2.91 0.36
C ASN A 115 1.49 -2.71 0.34
N LEU A 116 2.00 -1.81 -0.51
CA LEU A 116 3.43 -1.48 -0.54
C LEU A 116 3.86 -0.75 0.75
N PHE A 117 3.05 0.20 1.21
CA PHE A 117 3.28 0.86 2.50
C PHE A 117 3.30 -0.16 3.64
N LEU A 118 2.27 -1.00 3.76
CA LEU A 118 2.21 -2.03 4.80
C LEU A 118 3.39 -3.00 4.72
N ARG A 119 3.80 -3.41 3.52
CA ARG A 119 4.99 -4.24 3.32
C ARG A 119 6.23 -3.55 3.90
N TRP A 120 6.48 -2.30 3.54
CA TRP A 120 7.63 -1.53 4.06
C TRP A 120 7.62 -1.40 5.58
N MET A 121 6.45 -1.23 6.18
CA MET A 121 6.35 -1.04 7.63
C MET A 121 6.46 -2.36 8.40
N ILE A 122 5.91 -3.47 7.89
CA ILE A 122 5.77 -4.73 8.64
C ILE A 122 6.90 -5.74 8.35
N ARG A 123 7.39 -5.81 7.11
CA ARG A 123 8.43 -6.78 6.71
C ARG A 123 9.81 -6.21 7.03
N ASP A 124 10.69 -7.01 7.64
CA ASP A 124 11.99 -6.56 8.18
C ASP A 124 13.21 -7.07 7.37
N LYS A 125 13.00 -7.43 6.11
CA LYS A 125 14.00 -8.06 5.23
C LYS A 125 14.25 -7.25 3.96
N ASP A 126 15.42 -7.49 3.37
CA ASP A 126 15.88 -6.93 2.09
C ASP A 126 15.87 -5.39 2.06
N ILE A 127 14.85 -4.80 1.41
CA ILE A 127 14.71 -3.37 1.14
C ILE A 127 13.61 -2.71 2.00
N ASP A 128 12.97 -3.48 2.87
CA ASP A 128 11.83 -3.05 3.69
C ASP A 128 12.31 -2.57 5.09
N PHE A 129 11.55 -1.70 5.76
CA PHE A 129 12.00 -1.05 7.00
C PHE A 129 11.74 -1.87 8.28
N GLY A 130 10.64 -2.65 8.32
CA GLY A 130 10.32 -3.52 9.46
C GLY A 130 10.04 -2.82 10.79
N VAL A 131 9.61 -1.55 10.76
CA VAL A 131 9.43 -0.74 11.97
C VAL A 131 8.13 -1.02 12.74
N TRP A 132 7.21 -1.84 12.21
CA TRP A 132 5.96 -2.24 12.87
C TRP A 132 6.02 -3.70 13.31
N GLU A 133 5.94 -3.93 14.61
CA GLU A 133 6.03 -5.27 15.20
C GLU A 133 4.66 -5.94 15.39
N GLY A 134 4.63 -7.24 15.65
CA GLY A 134 3.41 -7.94 16.10
C GLY A 134 2.35 -8.22 15.03
N ILE A 135 2.62 -7.89 13.77
CA ILE A 135 1.85 -8.35 12.60
C ILE A 135 2.76 -9.29 11.79
N PRO A 136 2.40 -10.57 11.60
CA PRO A 136 3.22 -11.49 10.82
C PRO A 136 3.27 -11.12 9.33
N GLU A 137 4.43 -11.30 8.70
CA GLU A 137 4.65 -11.04 7.27
C GLU A 137 3.69 -11.83 6.37
N ASN A 138 3.35 -13.08 6.76
CA ASN A 138 2.41 -13.91 6.05
C ASN A 138 0.96 -13.39 6.02
N LYS A 139 0.64 -12.33 6.77
CA LYS A 139 -0.66 -11.64 6.69
C LYS A 139 -0.70 -10.56 5.61
N LEU A 140 0.45 -10.13 5.09
CA LEU A 140 0.53 -9.12 4.05
C LEU A 140 -0.05 -9.62 2.73
N ILE A 141 -0.54 -8.68 1.93
CA ILE A 141 -1.05 -8.92 0.57
C ILE A 141 -0.12 -8.24 -0.43
N ILE A 142 0.17 -8.93 -1.53
CA ILE A 142 1.10 -8.41 -2.55
C ILE A 142 0.67 -7.03 -3.07
N PRO A 143 1.60 -6.06 -3.22
CA PRO A 143 1.33 -4.81 -3.92
C PRO A 143 1.14 -5.09 -5.42
N LEU A 144 -0.10 -5.39 -5.82
CA LEU A 144 -0.42 -5.85 -7.17
C LEU A 144 -0.13 -4.79 -8.24
N ASP A 145 0.96 -4.97 -8.97
CA ASP A 145 1.31 -4.24 -10.19
C ASP A 145 0.73 -4.92 -11.43
N THR A 146 0.52 -4.16 -12.51
CA THR A 146 0.27 -4.67 -13.86
C THR A 146 1.25 -5.75 -14.32
N HIS A 147 2.56 -5.61 -14.04
CA HIS A 147 3.58 -6.61 -14.38
C HIS A 147 3.40 -7.89 -13.57
N ILE A 148 3.20 -7.74 -12.25
CA ILE A 148 2.91 -8.86 -11.35
C ILE A 148 1.64 -9.58 -11.79
N ALA A 149 0.56 -8.85 -12.12
CA ALA A 149 -0.70 -9.41 -12.59
C ALA A 149 -0.53 -10.20 -13.90
N LYS A 150 0.23 -9.66 -14.86
CA LYS A 150 0.55 -10.34 -16.13
C LYS A 150 1.31 -11.63 -15.90
N ILE A 151 2.43 -11.56 -15.18
CA ILE A 151 3.28 -12.72 -14.89
C ILE A 151 2.50 -13.77 -14.11
N SER A 152 1.72 -13.36 -13.11
CA SER A 152 0.91 -14.26 -12.29
C SER A 152 -0.13 -15.03 -13.11
N ARG A 153 -0.72 -14.43 -14.15
CA ARG A 153 -1.58 -15.16 -15.10
C ARG A 153 -0.78 -16.19 -15.91
N CYS A 154 0.39 -15.81 -16.43
CA CYS A 154 1.26 -16.74 -17.18
C CYS A 154 1.74 -17.92 -16.31
N LEU A 155 1.94 -17.68 -15.02
CA LEU A 155 2.34 -18.70 -14.04
C LEU A 155 1.15 -19.53 -13.51
N GLY A 156 -0.09 -19.16 -13.84
CA GLY A 156 -1.29 -19.86 -13.37
C GLY A 156 -1.68 -19.56 -11.92
N PHE A 157 -1.13 -18.51 -11.29
CA PHE A 157 -1.50 -18.10 -9.94
C PHE A 157 -2.91 -17.50 -9.85
N THR A 158 -3.40 -16.94 -10.95
CA THR A 158 -4.76 -16.39 -11.06
C THR A 158 -5.28 -16.52 -12.48
N LYS A 159 -6.60 -16.68 -12.62
CA LYS A 159 -7.32 -16.58 -13.90
C LYS A 159 -8.08 -15.27 -14.06
N ARG A 160 -8.06 -14.40 -13.03
CA ARG A 160 -8.81 -13.13 -13.04
C ARG A 160 -8.27 -12.19 -14.10
N LYS A 161 -9.17 -11.39 -14.68
CA LYS A 161 -8.81 -10.29 -15.61
C LYS A 161 -8.68 -8.96 -14.86
N SER A 162 -9.59 -8.71 -13.91
CA SER A 162 -9.61 -7.50 -13.09
C SER A 162 -8.47 -7.49 -12.07
N GLN A 163 -7.74 -6.39 -12.01
CA GLN A 163 -6.70 -6.15 -11.00
C GLN A 163 -7.35 -5.58 -9.74
N ASP A 164 -7.96 -6.46 -8.96
CA ASP A 164 -8.70 -6.14 -7.73
C ASP A 164 -8.07 -6.80 -6.50
N TRP A 165 -8.63 -6.52 -5.32
CA TRP A 165 -8.20 -7.13 -4.06
C TRP A 165 -8.20 -8.67 -4.14
N LYS A 166 -9.21 -9.25 -4.80
CA LYS A 166 -9.33 -10.71 -4.95
C LYS A 166 -8.17 -11.30 -5.75
N MET A 167 -7.75 -10.64 -6.83
CA MET A 167 -6.55 -11.04 -7.57
C MET A 167 -5.30 -10.97 -6.69
N ALA A 168 -5.14 -9.90 -5.89
CA ALA A 168 -3.98 -9.77 -5.01
C ALA A 168 -3.95 -10.90 -3.96
N VAL A 169 -5.11 -11.27 -3.40
CA VAL A 169 -5.25 -12.40 -2.46
C VAL A 169 -4.96 -13.74 -3.14
N GLU A 170 -5.47 -14.00 -4.34
CA GLU A 170 -5.20 -15.23 -5.10
C GLU A 170 -3.71 -15.42 -5.36
N ILE A 171 -3.04 -14.36 -5.81
CA ILE A 171 -1.60 -14.37 -6.08
C ILE A 171 -0.82 -14.60 -4.79
N THR A 172 -1.15 -13.87 -3.72
CA THR A 172 -0.49 -14.05 -2.41
C THR A 172 -0.68 -15.47 -1.89
N THR A 173 -1.87 -16.05 -2.05
CA THR A 173 -2.16 -17.44 -1.67
C THR A 173 -1.34 -18.45 -2.48
N ALA A 174 -1.13 -18.21 -3.77
CA ALA A 174 -0.25 -19.04 -4.58
C ALA A 174 1.21 -18.93 -4.13
N LEU A 175 1.68 -17.73 -3.78
CA LEU A 175 3.03 -17.50 -3.27
C LEU A 175 3.26 -18.12 -1.89
N LYS A 176 2.23 -18.20 -1.04
CA LYS A 176 2.27 -18.94 0.24
C LYS A 176 2.60 -20.42 0.07
N LYS A 177 2.34 -21.01 -1.10
CA LYS A 177 2.74 -22.40 -1.40
C LYS A 177 4.25 -22.53 -1.68
N LEU A 178 4.93 -21.43 -1.96
CA LEU A 178 6.38 -21.39 -2.19
C LEU A 178 7.14 -21.00 -0.92
N ASP A 179 6.55 -20.12 -0.11
CA ASP A 179 7.02 -19.77 1.24
C ASP A 179 5.81 -19.28 2.06
N SER A 180 5.46 -20.04 3.11
CA SER A 180 4.30 -19.74 3.96
C SER A 180 4.55 -18.58 4.92
N GLU A 181 5.81 -18.30 5.26
CA GLU A 181 6.19 -17.31 6.26
C GLU A 181 6.40 -15.93 5.62
N ASP A 182 7.01 -15.90 4.43
CA ASP A 182 7.27 -14.67 3.67
C ASP A 182 6.85 -14.83 2.20
N PRO A 183 5.53 -14.76 1.90
CA PRO A 183 5.04 -14.86 0.54
C PRO A 183 5.35 -13.62 -0.30
N LEU A 184 5.73 -12.48 0.31
CA LEU A 184 5.95 -11.22 -0.39
C LEU A 184 7.37 -11.04 -0.90
N LYS A 185 8.37 -11.81 -0.43
CA LYS A 185 9.76 -11.75 -0.94
C LYS A 185 9.93 -11.87 -2.46
N TYR A 186 8.92 -12.43 -3.15
CA TYR A 186 8.96 -12.64 -4.60
C TYR A 186 8.50 -11.41 -5.41
N ASP A 187 7.85 -10.43 -4.79
CA ASP A 187 7.17 -9.34 -5.49
C ASP A 187 8.13 -8.46 -6.29
N PHE A 188 9.29 -8.14 -5.73
CA PHE A 188 10.34 -7.35 -6.34
C PHE A 188 10.88 -8.07 -7.58
N ALA A 189 11.24 -9.34 -7.44
CA ALA A 189 11.75 -10.16 -8.53
C ALA A 189 10.72 -10.31 -9.66
N MET A 190 9.45 -10.57 -9.33
CA MET A 190 8.38 -10.66 -10.33
C MET A 190 8.17 -9.33 -11.05
N CYS A 191 8.14 -8.22 -10.33
CA CYS A 191 7.96 -6.89 -10.91
C CYS A 191 9.11 -6.55 -11.88
N HIS A 192 10.36 -6.69 -11.43
CA HIS A 192 11.56 -6.36 -12.23
C HIS A 192 11.73 -7.30 -13.43
N TYR A 193 11.39 -8.58 -13.29
CA TYR A 193 11.35 -9.51 -14.42
C TYR A 193 10.37 -9.03 -15.50
N GLY A 194 9.22 -8.49 -15.10
CA GLY A 194 8.25 -7.90 -16.02
C GLY A 194 8.71 -6.59 -16.66
N ILE A 195 9.42 -5.74 -15.92
CA ILE A 195 9.96 -4.46 -16.41
C ILE A 195 11.10 -4.69 -17.41
N SER A 196 11.96 -5.69 -17.17
CA SER A 196 13.09 -6.02 -18.04
C SER A 196 12.71 -6.47 -19.47
N GLY A 197 11.42 -6.67 -19.75
CA GLY A 197 10.96 -7.16 -21.06
C GLY A 197 11.15 -8.67 -21.28
N LEU A 198 11.72 -9.39 -20.31
CA LEU A 198 11.90 -10.85 -20.36
C LEU A 198 10.56 -11.61 -20.38
N CYS A 199 9.47 -10.98 -19.93
CA CYS A 199 8.11 -11.48 -20.06
C CYS A 199 7.33 -10.64 -21.08
N SER A 200 6.89 -11.28 -22.16
CA SER A 200 6.24 -10.62 -23.29
C SER A 200 4.80 -10.18 -23.05
N SER A 201 4.23 -10.49 -21.89
CA SER A 201 2.85 -10.19 -21.50
C SER A 201 1.75 -10.83 -22.36
N LYS A 202 2.07 -11.42 -23.52
CA LYS A 202 1.12 -12.19 -24.31
C LYS A 202 0.91 -13.51 -23.58
N ASN A 203 -0.34 -13.85 -23.29
CA ASN A 203 -0.74 -15.15 -22.70
C ASN A 203 -0.55 -16.30 -23.71
N ASP A 204 0.53 -16.28 -24.48
CA ASP A 204 0.87 -17.32 -25.42
C ASP A 204 1.85 -18.28 -24.75
N ILE A 205 1.31 -19.38 -24.24
CA ILE A 205 2.11 -20.46 -23.62
C ILE A 205 3.11 -21.05 -24.63
N LYS A 206 2.88 -20.85 -25.94
CA LYS A 206 3.77 -21.29 -27.02
C LYS A 206 4.91 -20.31 -27.31
N ASP A 207 4.98 -19.18 -26.60
CA ASP A 207 6.11 -18.26 -26.70
C ASP A 207 7.42 -18.98 -26.29
N SER A 208 8.41 -18.98 -27.17
CA SER A 208 9.71 -19.63 -26.95
C SER A 208 10.41 -19.12 -25.69
N ARG A 209 10.10 -17.88 -25.25
CA ARG A 209 10.59 -17.31 -23.98
C ARG A 209 10.02 -18.03 -22.77
N CYS A 210 8.79 -18.55 -22.83
CA CYS A 210 8.18 -19.31 -21.74
C CYS A 210 8.91 -20.64 -21.49
N MET A 211 9.49 -21.25 -22.54
CA MET A 211 10.32 -22.48 -22.41
C MET A 211 11.64 -22.22 -21.67
N LYS A 212 12.18 -21.01 -21.82
CA LYS A 212 13.42 -20.57 -21.15
C LYS A 212 13.16 -19.77 -19.87
N CYS A 213 11.90 -19.58 -19.48
CA CYS A 213 11.52 -18.73 -18.35
C CYS A 213 12.01 -19.28 -17.01
N LEU A 214 12.90 -18.52 -16.36
CA LEU A 214 13.48 -18.89 -15.07
C LEU A 214 12.43 -18.96 -13.96
N LEU A 215 11.44 -18.06 -13.97
CA LEU A 215 10.34 -18.08 -12.98
C LEU A 215 9.52 -19.36 -13.07
N LYS A 216 9.16 -19.79 -14.28
CA LYS A 216 8.36 -21.01 -14.50
C LYS A 216 9.12 -22.24 -14.02
N LYS A 217 10.41 -22.35 -14.36
CA LYS A 217 11.28 -23.44 -13.91
C LYS A 217 11.41 -23.47 -12.38
N GLY A 218 11.65 -22.31 -11.76
CA GLY A 218 11.81 -22.21 -10.29
C GLY A 218 10.54 -22.61 -9.53
N ILE A 219 9.37 -22.19 -10.00
CA ILE A 219 8.08 -22.53 -9.38
C ILE A 219 7.78 -24.03 -9.51
N GLN A 220 7.97 -24.61 -10.70
CA GLN A 220 7.78 -26.05 -10.91
C GLN A 220 8.73 -26.90 -10.07
N PHE A 221 9.97 -26.44 -9.87
CA PHE A 221 10.93 -27.12 -9.00
C PHE A 221 10.48 -27.11 -7.53
N ARG A 222 10.00 -25.97 -7.02
CA ARG A 222 9.55 -25.87 -5.62
C ARG A 222 8.25 -26.61 -5.33
N GLN A 223 7.36 -26.76 -6.31
CA GLN A 223 6.11 -27.52 -6.14
C GLN A 223 6.30 -29.05 -6.14
N LYS A 224 7.47 -29.54 -6.53
CA LYS A 224 7.81 -30.97 -6.53
C LYS A 224 8.54 -31.43 -5.26
N LYS A 225 8.94 -30.49 -4.40
CA LYS A 225 9.54 -30.76 -3.09
C LYS A 225 8.46 -30.60 -2.03
#